data_AF-A0A0F0HY70-F1
#
_entry.id   AF-A0A0F0HY70-F1
#
_cell.length_a   1.000
_cell.length_b   1.000
_cell.length_c   1.000
_cell.angle_alpha   90.00
_cell.angle_beta   90.00
_cell.angle_gamma   90.00
#
_symmetry.space_group_name_H-M   'P 1'
#
loop_
_entity.id
_entity.type
_entity.pdbx_description
1 polymer ?
#
loop_
_entity_poly.entity_id
_entity_poly.type
_entity_poly.pdbx_seq_one_letter_code
_entity_poly.pdbx_strand_id
1 'polypeptide(L)'
;MVWVRAVHLAAAVLLVAGLGVMLRDGPAEPGAALAFAAVIAVGERVRVTLPGDREQAPIGSAVALAYALLGPLRGLPTTHGVLQVIAVAGVGMLSGAVPPLRAPGPARVDAIARRLLTVAFAATLFQPLYDSGTLDRADCTGPAYGLFVSGVAALTALCDATLAAGLHRARTGLRFAAALEDELRSLLGIGSAIVATGMLISLLAAETGLWALPLFCTPLLLAQASFRRAAAVRATTGQTIETLARATEVAGYTPPGHARRVADTSCALGRALGFGTRDLALLEYAALMHDIGQLSLLEPVPCGATARLPQHEQQRIARLGSEVIRQTGVPRQVAQQVARLADPCRRPDGSNDPTLPLAARIIRVANAHDELLTLARNRGLPEAAGQLEALELLRLERGDGYDQRVVEALAGLGRREGRGR
;
A
#
# COMPACT_ATOMS: atom_id res chain seq x y z
N MET A 1 -3.72 10.21 15.14
CA MET A 1 -3.82 9.40 16.37
C MET A 1 -5.26 9.18 16.85
N VAL A 2 -6.11 10.22 16.99
CA VAL A 2 -7.49 10.06 17.49
C VAL A 2 -8.32 9.04 16.71
N TRP A 3 -8.29 9.12 15.38
CA TRP A 3 -9.08 8.22 14.52
C TRP A 3 -8.66 6.74 14.63
N VAL A 4 -7.35 6.45 14.71
CA VAL A 4 -6.83 5.07 14.90
C VAL A 4 -7.32 4.49 16.23
N ARG A 5 -7.26 5.28 17.32
CA ARG A 5 -7.76 4.85 18.63
C ARG A 5 -9.27 4.58 18.62
N ALA A 6 -10.04 5.38 17.89
CA ALA A 6 -11.47 5.16 17.75
C ALA A 6 -11.78 3.82 17.04
N VAL A 7 -11.03 3.50 15.97
CA VAL A 7 -11.14 2.21 15.27
C VAL A 7 -10.83 1.04 16.21
N HIS A 8 -9.74 1.14 17.00
CA HIS A 8 -9.39 0.11 17.98
C HIS A 8 -10.43 -0.06 19.08
N LEU A 9 -10.92 1.05 19.63
CA LEU A 9 -11.93 1.04 20.69
C LEU A 9 -13.23 0.41 20.19
N ALA A 10 -13.70 0.79 19.00
CA ALA A 10 -14.90 0.22 18.40
C ALA A 10 -14.77 -1.30 18.21
N ALA A 11 -13.63 -1.77 17.68
CA ALA A 11 -13.37 -3.20 17.51
C ALA A 11 -13.34 -3.93 18.86
N ALA A 12 -12.70 -3.37 19.88
CA ALA A 12 -12.60 -3.95 21.21
C ALA A 12 -13.97 -4.06 21.90
N VAL A 13 -14.79 -3.00 21.84
CA VAL A 13 -16.13 -2.97 22.43
C VAL A 13 -17.03 -4.03 21.78
N LEU A 14 -17.01 -4.12 20.44
CA LEU A 14 -17.79 -5.13 19.72
C LEU A 14 -17.33 -6.54 20.04
N LEU A 15 -16.02 -6.78 20.17
CA LEU A 15 -15.49 -8.08 20.55
C LEU A 15 -15.92 -8.50 21.95
N VAL A 16 -15.81 -7.59 22.92
CA VAL A 16 -16.21 -7.86 24.31
C VAL A 16 -17.72 -8.11 24.40
N ALA A 17 -18.54 -7.32 23.70
CA ALA A 17 -19.98 -7.53 23.63
C ALA A 17 -20.33 -8.89 23.01
N GLY A 18 -19.70 -9.24 21.89
CA GLY A 18 -19.90 -10.53 21.21
C GLY A 18 -19.52 -11.72 22.09
N LEU A 19 -18.36 -11.66 22.73
CA LEU A 19 -17.90 -12.69 23.67
C LEU A 19 -18.82 -12.81 24.88
N GLY A 20 -19.27 -11.69 25.45
CA GLY A 20 -20.19 -11.69 26.59
C GLY A 20 -21.51 -12.38 26.27
N VAL A 21 -22.10 -12.10 25.11
CA VAL A 21 -23.33 -12.76 24.66
C VAL A 21 -23.10 -14.24 24.36
N MET A 22 -22.02 -14.58 23.65
CA MET A 22 -21.70 -15.98 23.33
C MET A 22 -21.42 -16.82 24.58
N LEU A 23 -20.81 -16.24 25.62
CA LEU A 23 -20.59 -16.92 26.92
C LEU A 23 -21.88 -17.09 27.71
N ARG A 24 -22.83 -16.15 27.58
CA ARG A 24 -24.12 -16.20 28.28
C ARG A 24 -25.10 -17.18 27.64
N ASP A 25 -25.24 -17.11 26.32
CA ASP A 25 -26.30 -17.79 25.58
C ASP A 25 -25.80 -19.11 24.93
N GLY A 26 -24.48 -19.29 24.88
CA GLY A 26 -23.84 -20.40 24.16
C GLY A 26 -23.77 -20.13 22.63
N PRO A 27 -22.85 -20.78 21.91
CA PRO A 27 -22.79 -20.65 20.46
C PRO A 27 -23.91 -21.46 19.79
N ALA A 28 -24.66 -20.81 18.90
CA ALA A 28 -25.48 -21.49 17.91
C ALA A 28 -24.57 -22.31 16.97
N GLU A 29 -25.00 -23.52 16.61
CA GLU A 29 -24.24 -24.43 15.75
C GLU A 29 -22.74 -24.55 16.12
N PRO A 30 -22.40 -25.07 17.33
CA PRO A 30 -21.03 -25.03 17.87
C PRO A 30 -19.98 -25.66 16.95
N GLY A 31 -20.34 -26.71 16.22
CA GLY A 31 -19.45 -27.36 15.26
C GLY A 31 -19.05 -26.44 14.09
N ALA A 32 -19.99 -25.61 13.60
CA ALA A 32 -19.70 -24.62 12.57
C ALA A 32 -18.86 -23.48 13.15
N ALA A 33 -19.27 -22.91 14.29
CA ALA A 33 -18.53 -21.85 14.97
C ALA A 33 -17.06 -22.23 15.21
N LEU A 34 -16.81 -23.45 15.72
CA LEU A 34 -15.45 -23.96 15.94
C LEU A 34 -14.67 -24.16 14.65
N ALA A 35 -15.29 -24.73 13.60
CA ALA A 35 -14.64 -24.97 12.32
C ALA A 35 -14.19 -23.65 11.66
N PHE A 36 -15.08 -22.65 11.60
CA PHE A 36 -14.75 -21.33 11.07
C PHE A 36 -13.68 -20.63 11.91
N ALA A 37 -13.80 -20.62 13.25
CA ALA A 37 -12.77 -20.06 14.14
C ALA A 37 -11.39 -20.71 13.92
N ALA A 38 -11.33 -22.04 13.80
CA ALA A 38 -10.09 -22.77 13.60
C ALA A 38 -9.43 -22.42 12.26
N VAL A 39 -10.19 -22.36 11.17
CA VAL A 39 -9.64 -22.01 9.85
C VAL A 39 -9.21 -20.53 9.82
N ILE A 40 -9.96 -19.63 10.47
CA ILE A 40 -9.53 -18.22 10.63
C ILE A 40 -8.18 -18.17 11.37
N ALA A 41 -8.03 -18.92 12.47
CA ALA A 41 -6.78 -18.98 13.23
C ALA A 41 -5.61 -19.56 12.43
N VAL A 42 -5.85 -20.53 11.55
CA VAL A 42 -4.84 -21.05 10.62
C VAL A 42 -4.48 -20.00 9.56
N GLY A 43 -5.48 -19.36 8.95
CA GLY A 43 -5.28 -18.31 7.96
C GLY A 43 -4.50 -17.12 8.50
N GLU A 44 -4.63 -16.84 9.79
CA GLU A 44 -3.85 -15.84 10.52
C GLU A 44 -2.36 -16.16 10.66
N ARG A 45 -2.00 -17.43 10.71
CA ARG A 45 -0.59 -17.86 10.76
C ARG A 45 0.08 -17.78 9.40
N VAL A 46 -0.70 -17.95 8.33
CA VAL A 46 -0.22 -17.87 6.95
C VAL A 46 -0.46 -16.47 6.40
N ARG A 47 0.07 -15.42 7.06
CA ARG A 47 -0.05 -14.03 6.60
C ARG A 47 0.87 -13.72 5.41
N VAL A 48 0.52 -12.69 4.65
CA VAL A 48 1.38 -12.07 3.64
C VAL A 48 1.66 -10.63 4.04
N THR A 49 2.94 -10.28 4.09
CA THR A 49 3.42 -8.90 4.14
C THR A 49 3.57 -8.39 2.71
N LEU A 50 2.73 -7.43 2.32
CA LEU A 50 2.84 -6.70 1.06
C LEU A 50 3.73 -5.47 1.25
N PRO A 51 4.34 -4.94 0.16
CA PRO A 51 5.12 -3.69 0.21
C PRO A 51 4.34 -2.55 0.86
N GLY A 52 5.02 -1.69 1.63
CA GLY A 52 4.41 -0.59 2.38
C GLY A 52 3.81 -1.00 3.73
N ASP A 53 4.35 -2.05 4.36
CA ASP A 53 3.97 -2.53 5.70
C ASP A 53 2.48 -2.95 5.81
N ARG A 54 1.94 -3.44 4.68
CA ARG A 54 0.56 -3.92 4.57
C ARG A 54 0.52 -5.41 4.89
N GLU A 55 0.11 -5.76 6.10
CA GLU A 55 -0.17 -7.15 6.45
C GLU A 55 -1.59 -7.55 6.05
N GLN A 56 -1.71 -8.67 5.33
CA GLN A 56 -2.99 -9.28 5.02
C GLN A 56 -2.98 -10.77 5.41
N ALA A 57 -4.12 -11.27 5.88
CA ALA A 57 -4.39 -12.69 6.08
C ALA A 57 -5.54 -13.11 5.16
N PRO A 58 -5.26 -13.36 3.85
CA PRO A 58 -6.29 -13.54 2.83
C PRO A 58 -7.31 -14.63 3.17
N ILE A 59 -6.83 -15.77 3.65
CA ILE A 59 -7.68 -16.91 4.04
C ILE A 59 -8.53 -16.56 5.26
N GLY A 60 -7.90 -16.01 6.31
CA GLY A 60 -8.63 -15.59 7.51
C GLY A 60 -9.72 -14.56 7.20
N SER A 61 -9.46 -13.65 6.26
CA SER A 61 -10.45 -12.67 5.78
C SER A 61 -11.58 -13.31 4.98
N ALA A 62 -11.26 -14.20 4.04
CA ALA A 62 -12.27 -14.88 3.23
C ALA A 62 -13.20 -15.73 4.09
N VAL A 63 -12.64 -16.47 5.06
CA VAL A 63 -13.41 -17.35 5.94
C VAL A 63 -14.23 -16.57 6.96
N ALA A 64 -13.70 -15.47 7.50
CA ALA A 64 -14.49 -14.61 8.38
C ALA A 64 -15.65 -13.92 7.64
N LEU A 65 -15.42 -13.48 6.39
CA LEU A 65 -16.49 -12.97 5.52
C LEU A 65 -17.52 -14.05 5.20
N ALA A 66 -17.07 -15.28 4.89
CA ALA A 66 -17.96 -16.40 4.65
C ALA A 66 -18.85 -16.71 5.84
N TYR A 67 -18.31 -16.67 7.07
CA TYR A 67 -19.11 -16.88 8.28
C TYR A 67 -20.14 -15.76 8.49
N ALA A 68 -19.77 -14.51 8.20
CA ALA A 68 -20.68 -13.37 8.29
C ALA A 68 -21.85 -13.43 7.31
N LEU A 69 -21.63 -14.02 6.14
CA LEU A 69 -22.63 -14.18 5.07
C LEU A 69 -23.30 -15.56 5.10
N LEU A 70 -22.94 -16.42 6.05
CA LEU A 70 -23.40 -17.80 6.10
C LEU A 70 -24.92 -17.84 6.33
N GLY A 71 -25.62 -18.43 5.37
CA GLY A 71 -27.02 -18.83 5.47
C GLY A 71 -27.12 -20.33 5.72
N PRO A 72 -27.80 -21.13 4.88
CA PRO A 72 -27.97 -22.55 5.16
C PRO A 72 -26.67 -23.35 5.17
N LEU A 73 -26.57 -24.32 6.08
CA LEU A 73 -25.45 -25.26 6.20
C LEU A 73 -25.98 -26.70 6.06
N ARG A 74 -25.54 -27.43 5.04
CA ARG A 74 -26.07 -28.77 4.69
C ARG A 74 -27.59 -28.79 4.51
N GLY A 75 -28.13 -27.75 3.88
CA GLY A 75 -29.57 -27.56 3.65
C GLY A 75 -30.37 -27.18 4.91
N LEU A 76 -29.75 -27.10 6.09
CA LEU A 76 -30.41 -26.66 7.32
C LEU A 76 -30.19 -25.16 7.54
N PRO A 77 -31.23 -24.40 7.93
CA PRO A 77 -31.05 -22.99 8.27
C PRO A 77 -30.15 -22.84 9.49
N THR A 78 -29.28 -21.83 9.48
CA THR A 78 -28.46 -21.44 10.64
C THR A 78 -29.15 -20.33 11.44
N THR A 79 -28.75 -20.16 12.70
CA THR A 79 -29.39 -19.19 13.62
C THR A 79 -28.40 -18.27 14.33
N HIS A 80 -27.12 -18.29 13.92
CA HIS A 80 -26.09 -17.47 14.55
C HIS A 80 -26.26 -15.97 14.24
N GLY A 81 -26.44 -15.16 15.28
CA GLY A 81 -26.57 -13.71 15.11
C GLY A 81 -25.24 -12.97 14.90
N VAL A 82 -25.34 -11.67 14.62
CA VAL A 82 -24.20 -10.74 14.39
C VAL A 82 -23.13 -10.84 15.49
N LEU A 83 -23.54 -10.87 16.76
CA LEU A 83 -22.62 -10.88 17.89
C LEU A 83 -21.80 -12.18 17.97
N GLN A 84 -22.38 -13.31 17.58
CA GLN A 84 -21.65 -14.58 17.49
C GLN A 84 -20.64 -14.54 16.34
N VAL A 85 -20.99 -13.97 15.18
CA VAL A 85 -20.03 -13.79 14.08
C VAL A 85 -18.81 -12.99 14.54
N ILE A 86 -19.04 -11.88 15.24
CA ILE A 86 -17.96 -11.03 15.78
C ILE A 86 -17.10 -11.81 16.78
N ALA A 87 -17.72 -12.58 17.69
CA ALA A 87 -17.02 -13.37 18.68
C ALA A 87 -16.15 -14.47 18.03
N VAL A 88 -16.74 -15.29 17.15
CA VAL A 88 -16.07 -16.39 16.45
C VAL A 88 -14.92 -15.87 15.60
N ALA A 89 -15.17 -14.82 14.83
CA ALA A 89 -14.13 -14.19 14.02
C ALA A 89 -13.02 -13.66 14.93
N GLY A 90 -13.34 -12.85 15.94
CA GLY A 90 -12.37 -12.28 16.87
C GLY A 90 -11.52 -13.31 17.60
N VAL A 91 -12.12 -14.41 18.09
CA VAL A 91 -11.39 -15.53 18.71
C VAL A 91 -10.44 -16.19 17.72
N GLY A 92 -10.90 -16.47 16.50
CA GLY A 92 -10.05 -16.99 15.43
C GLY A 92 -8.89 -16.06 15.11
N MET A 93 -9.15 -14.75 15.01
CA MET A 93 -8.13 -13.74 14.73
C MET A 93 -7.09 -13.65 15.85
N LEU A 94 -7.52 -13.58 17.10
CA LEU A 94 -6.63 -13.44 18.25
C LEU A 94 -5.81 -14.72 18.51
N SER A 95 -6.43 -15.90 18.43
CA SER A 95 -5.74 -17.18 18.61
C SER A 95 -4.68 -17.44 17.53
N GLY A 96 -4.91 -16.98 16.30
CA GLY A 96 -3.92 -17.00 15.24
C GLY A 96 -2.90 -15.85 15.30
N ALA A 97 -3.23 -14.75 15.98
CA ALA A 97 -2.36 -13.58 16.10
C ALA A 97 -1.19 -13.75 17.06
N VAL A 98 -1.27 -14.71 18.00
CA VAL A 98 -0.25 -14.95 19.03
C VAL A 98 0.77 -16.00 18.55
N PRO A 99 1.97 -15.62 18.09
CA PRO A 99 3.10 -16.53 18.20
C PRO A 99 3.45 -16.69 19.69
N PRO A 100 3.89 -17.87 20.16
CA PRO A 100 4.08 -18.16 21.59
C PRO A 100 5.08 -17.25 22.33
N LEU A 101 5.77 -16.33 21.65
CA LEU A 101 6.94 -15.60 22.17
C LEU A 101 6.97 -14.09 21.84
N ARG A 102 5.95 -13.48 21.22
CA ARG A 102 6.00 -12.04 20.90
C ARG A 102 4.64 -11.35 20.75
N ALA A 103 4.50 -10.18 21.36
CA ALA A 103 3.32 -9.32 21.18
C ALA A 103 3.20 -8.84 19.72
N PRO A 104 1.97 -8.70 19.19
CA PRO A 104 1.75 -8.22 17.83
C PRO A 104 2.20 -6.75 17.68
N GLY A 105 2.86 -6.43 16.57
CA GLY A 105 3.22 -5.06 16.24
C GLY A 105 2.00 -4.16 15.93
N PRO A 106 2.16 -2.83 15.92
CA PRO A 106 1.04 -1.89 15.72
C PRO A 106 0.34 -2.10 14.37
N ALA A 107 1.09 -2.46 13.32
CA ALA A 107 0.51 -2.76 12.01
C ALA A 107 -0.46 -3.95 12.04
N ARG A 108 -0.17 -4.94 12.89
CA ARG A 108 -0.96 -6.16 13.05
C ARG A 108 -2.24 -5.90 13.84
N VAL A 109 -2.18 -5.06 14.88
CA VAL A 109 -3.35 -4.64 15.67
C VAL A 109 -4.36 -3.91 14.79
N ASP A 110 -3.88 -2.97 13.96
CA ASP A 110 -4.70 -2.25 12.99
C ASP A 110 -5.39 -3.20 12.00
N ALA A 111 -4.66 -4.22 11.50
CA ALA A 111 -5.22 -5.20 10.56
C ALA A 111 -6.32 -6.06 11.21
N ILE A 112 -6.13 -6.48 12.46
CA ILE A 112 -7.14 -7.25 13.21
C ILE A 112 -8.38 -6.40 13.48
N ALA A 113 -8.18 -5.17 14.00
CA ALA A 113 -9.29 -4.27 14.32
C ALA A 113 -10.11 -3.92 13.07
N ARG A 114 -9.45 -3.54 11.97
CA ARG A 114 -10.11 -3.27 10.68
C ARG A 114 -10.94 -4.46 10.22
N ARG A 115 -10.35 -5.66 10.22
CA ARG A 115 -11.05 -6.85 9.73
C ARG A 115 -12.22 -7.25 10.63
N LEU A 116 -12.09 -7.09 11.93
CA LEU A 116 -13.20 -7.36 12.84
C LEU A 116 -14.38 -6.43 12.57
N LEU A 117 -14.11 -5.13 12.34
CA LEU A 117 -15.14 -4.16 11.99
C LEU A 117 -15.79 -4.45 10.62
N THR A 118 -15.03 -4.92 9.64
CA THR A 118 -15.58 -5.21 8.31
C THR A 118 -16.41 -6.48 8.31
N VAL A 119 -16.00 -7.48 9.07
CA VAL A 119 -16.79 -8.70 9.33
C VAL A 119 -18.07 -8.35 10.10
N ALA A 120 -17.99 -7.49 11.12
CA ALA A 120 -19.15 -6.98 11.84
C ALA A 120 -20.12 -6.26 10.89
N PHE A 121 -19.61 -5.40 10.01
CA PHE A 121 -20.40 -4.70 9.00
C PHE A 121 -21.13 -5.68 8.06
N ALA A 122 -20.41 -6.67 7.50
CA ALA A 122 -21.03 -7.70 6.66
C ALA A 122 -22.14 -8.45 7.40
N ALA A 123 -21.89 -8.86 8.66
CA ALA A 123 -22.86 -9.57 9.48
C ALA A 123 -24.09 -8.71 9.77
N THR A 124 -23.93 -7.41 10.05
CA THR A 124 -25.06 -6.49 10.29
C THR A 124 -25.94 -6.28 9.08
N LEU A 125 -25.38 -6.38 7.87
CA LEU A 125 -26.16 -6.27 6.64
C LEU A 125 -26.88 -7.58 6.28
N PHE A 126 -26.28 -8.73 6.61
CA PHE A 126 -26.76 -10.03 6.16
C PHE A 126 -27.63 -10.75 7.20
N GLN A 127 -27.11 -10.98 8.42
CA GLN A 127 -27.70 -11.90 9.40
C GLN A 127 -29.13 -11.49 9.82
N PRO A 128 -29.44 -10.21 10.13
CA PRO A 128 -30.81 -9.83 10.49
C PRO A 128 -31.84 -10.08 9.36
N LEU A 129 -31.44 -9.91 8.10
CA LEU A 129 -32.33 -10.13 6.95
C LEU A 129 -32.55 -11.63 6.69
N TYR A 130 -31.52 -12.45 6.92
CA TYR A 130 -31.59 -13.90 6.84
C TYR A 130 -32.43 -14.49 7.98
N ASP A 131 -32.08 -14.20 9.25
CA ASP A 131 -32.73 -14.75 10.44
C ASP A 131 -34.22 -14.36 10.55
N SER A 132 -34.59 -13.18 10.04
CA SER A 132 -35.99 -12.75 10.01
C SER A 132 -36.83 -13.47 8.96
N GLY A 133 -36.23 -14.30 8.09
CA GLY A 133 -36.90 -14.93 6.96
C GLY A 133 -37.37 -13.89 5.92
N THR A 134 -36.84 -12.66 5.95
CA THR A 134 -37.22 -11.61 4.99
C THR A 134 -36.79 -11.97 3.57
N LEU A 135 -35.65 -12.66 3.43
CA LEU A 135 -35.17 -13.15 2.13
C LEU A 135 -36.12 -14.19 1.53
N ASP A 136 -36.62 -15.12 2.36
CA ASP A 136 -37.59 -16.13 1.93
C ASP A 136 -38.93 -15.48 1.56
N ARG A 137 -39.40 -14.50 2.37
CA ARG A 137 -40.62 -13.73 2.08
C ARG A 137 -40.54 -12.88 0.82
N ALA A 138 -39.34 -12.53 0.38
CA ALA A 138 -39.09 -11.75 -0.82
C ALA A 138 -38.81 -12.62 -2.06
N ASP A 139 -39.04 -13.95 -1.98
CA ASP A 139 -38.70 -14.93 -3.02
C ASP A 139 -37.25 -14.81 -3.54
N CYS A 140 -36.34 -14.35 -2.67
CA CYS A 140 -34.92 -14.19 -3.00
C CYS A 140 -34.21 -15.54 -2.99
N THR A 141 -34.53 -16.38 -3.98
CA THR A 141 -33.96 -17.72 -4.17
C THR A 141 -33.08 -17.77 -5.43
N GLY A 142 -32.22 -18.79 -5.52
CA GLY A 142 -31.35 -19.02 -6.68
C GLY A 142 -30.48 -17.82 -7.06
N PRO A 143 -30.55 -17.29 -8.30
CA PRO A 143 -29.66 -16.21 -8.75
C PRO A 143 -29.90 -14.88 -8.02
N ALA A 144 -31.12 -14.60 -7.56
CA ALA A 144 -31.44 -13.39 -6.80
C ALA A 144 -30.71 -13.36 -5.44
N TYR A 145 -30.64 -14.51 -4.77
CA TYR A 145 -29.85 -14.69 -3.55
C TYR A 145 -28.36 -14.43 -3.79
N GLY A 146 -27.81 -14.99 -4.88
CA GLY A 146 -26.42 -14.75 -5.28
C GLY A 146 -26.11 -13.28 -5.54
N LEU A 147 -27.02 -12.55 -6.20
CA LEU A 147 -26.89 -11.10 -6.42
C LEU A 147 -26.94 -10.30 -5.11
N PHE A 148 -27.84 -10.67 -4.19
CA PHE A 148 -27.91 -10.05 -2.87
C PHE A 148 -26.59 -10.23 -2.09
N VAL A 149 -26.10 -11.47 -1.99
CA VAL A 149 -24.82 -11.77 -1.32
C VAL A 149 -23.66 -11.02 -1.99
N SER A 150 -23.65 -10.94 -3.33
CA SER A 150 -22.66 -10.15 -4.08
C SER A 150 -22.72 -8.66 -3.72
N GLY A 151 -23.92 -8.10 -3.58
CA GLY A 151 -24.14 -6.71 -3.18
C GLY A 151 -23.61 -6.42 -1.78
N VAL A 152 -23.92 -7.29 -0.81
CA VAL A 152 -23.39 -7.17 0.57
C VAL A 152 -21.87 -7.29 0.58
N ALA A 153 -21.31 -8.24 -0.18
CA ALA A 153 -19.88 -8.44 -0.29
C ALA A 153 -19.16 -7.22 -0.92
N ALA A 154 -19.76 -6.61 -1.94
CA ALA A 154 -19.23 -5.39 -2.57
C ALA A 154 -19.25 -4.19 -1.61
N LEU A 155 -20.35 -3.97 -0.88
CA LEU A 155 -20.44 -2.94 0.14
C LEU A 155 -19.43 -3.17 1.26
N THR A 156 -19.23 -4.42 1.67
CA THR A 156 -18.23 -4.79 2.68
C THR A 156 -16.81 -4.51 2.19
N ALA A 157 -16.49 -4.82 0.92
CA ALA A 157 -15.19 -4.53 0.34
C ALA A 157 -14.90 -3.02 0.26
N LEU A 158 -15.92 -2.21 -0.06
CA LEU A 158 -15.81 -0.74 -0.03
C LEU A 158 -15.59 -0.23 1.40
N CYS A 159 -16.33 -0.75 2.38
CA CYS A 159 -16.13 -0.44 3.80
C CYS A 159 -14.70 -0.76 4.23
N ASP A 160 -14.18 -1.94 3.87
CA ASP A 160 -12.80 -2.35 4.15
C ASP A 160 -11.77 -1.41 3.53
N ALA A 161 -11.96 -1.02 2.26
CA ALA A 161 -11.06 -0.08 1.59
C ALA A 161 -11.06 1.31 2.23
N THR A 162 -12.22 1.82 2.68
CA THR A 162 -12.28 3.11 3.38
C THR A 162 -11.59 3.10 4.74
N LEU A 163 -11.77 2.02 5.52
CA LEU A 163 -11.08 1.82 6.79
C LEU A 163 -9.57 1.66 6.58
N ALA A 164 -9.16 0.87 5.59
CA ALA A 164 -7.76 0.69 5.22
C ALA A 164 -7.11 2.02 4.80
N ALA A 165 -7.78 2.81 3.96
CA ALA A 165 -7.30 4.11 3.50
C ALA A 165 -7.12 5.11 4.65
N GLY A 166 -8.06 5.14 5.60
CA GLY A 166 -7.96 6.00 6.78
C GLY A 166 -6.80 5.59 7.69
N LEU A 167 -6.58 4.28 7.89
CA LEU A 167 -5.48 3.77 8.73
C LEU A 167 -4.14 4.05 8.05
N HIS A 168 -4.08 3.84 6.73
CA HIS A 168 -2.90 4.12 5.92
C HIS A 168 -2.55 5.62 5.97
N ARG A 169 -3.52 6.51 5.76
CA ARG A 169 -3.35 7.96 5.91
C ARG A 169 -2.79 8.33 7.28
N ALA A 170 -3.27 7.71 8.35
CA ALA A 170 -2.82 8.01 9.70
C ALA A 170 -1.34 7.63 9.95
N ARG A 171 -0.79 6.66 9.20
CA ARG A 171 0.60 6.24 9.30
C ARG A 171 1.54 6.96 8.33
N THR A 172 1.14 7.10 7.06
CA THR A 172 2.02 7.61 5.99
C THR A 172 1.88 9.11 5.74
N GLY A 173 0.83 9.74 6.27
CA GLY A 173 0.50 11.15 6.00
C GLY A 173 0.02 11.41 4.57
N LEU A 174 -0.22 10.36 3.78
CA LEU A 174 -0.75 10.47 2.42
C LEU A 174 -2.14 11.13 2.41
N ARG A 175 -2.49 11.74 1.26
CA ARG A 175 -3.84 12.25 1.03
C ARG A 175 -4.83 11.09 1.03
N PHE A 176 -5.98 11.27 1.68
CA PHE A 176 -6.99 10.22 1.79
C PHE A 176 -7.41 9.67 0.42
N ALA A 177 -7.59 10.54 -0.58
CA ALA A 177 -7.95 10.13 -1.94
C ALA A 177 -6.90 9.19 -2.57
N ALA A 178 -5.60 9.50 -2.42
CA ALA A 178 -4.53 8.65 -2.94
C ALA A 178 -4.46 7.31 -2.18
N ALA A 179 -4.65 7.34 -0.86
CA ALA A 179 -4.72 6.12 -0.05
C ALA A 179 -5.92 5.25 -0.44
N LEU A 180 -7.09 5.85 -0.67
CA LEU A 180 -8.30 5.14 -1.08
C LEU A 180 -8.16 4.55 -2.48
N GLU A 181 -7.59 5.30 -3.42
CA GLU A 181 -7.33 4.80 -4.77
C GLU A 181 -6.40 3.59 -4.75
N ASP A 182 -5.33 3.63 -3.93
CA ASP A 182 -4.44 2.49 -3.76
C ASP A 182 -5.15 1.26 -3.16
N GLU A 183 -6.05 1.45 -2.19
CA GLU A 183 -6.83 0.35 -1.62
C GLU A 183 -7.86 -0.21 -2.61
N LEU A 184 -8.55 0.64 -3.37
CA LEU A 184 -9.47 0.21 -4.43
C LEU A 184 -8.75 -0.57 -5.54
N ARG A 185 -7.55 -0.15 -5.94
CA ARG A 185 -6.72 -0.94 -6.88
C ARG A 185 -6.29 -2.27 -6.26
N SER A 186 -6.01 -2.30 -4.95
CA SER A 186 -5.70 -3.55 -4.23
C SER A 186 -6.90 -4.50 -4.20
N LEU A 187 -8.14 -3.97 -4.15
CA LEU A 187 -9.35 -4.79 -4.26
C LEU A 187 -9.41 -5.51 -5.62
N LEU A 188 -9.02 -4.86 -6.72
CA LEU A 188 -8.96 -5.50 -8.04
C LEU A 188 -7.89 -6.59 -8.15
N GLY A 189 -6.92 -6.61 -7.24
CA GLY A 189 -5.91 -7.67 -7.12
C GLY A 189 -6.37 -8.81 -6.22
N ILE A 190 -5.59 -9.10 -5.17
CA ILE A 190 -5.85 -10.20 -4.23
C ILE A 190 -7.17 -10.03 -3.46
N GLY A 191 -7.66 -8.79 -3.30
CA GLY A 191 -8.94 -8.52 -2.61
C GLY A 191 -10.14 -9.18 -3.28
N SER A 192 -10.18 -9.19 -4.61
CA SER A 192 -11.24 -9.85 -5.39
C SER A 192 -11.29 -11.35 -5.12
N ALA A 193 -10.12 -12.00 -5.03
CA ALA A 193 -10.02 -13.42 -4.70
C ALA A 193 -10.51 -13.69 -3.26
N ILE A 194 -10.21 -12.82 -2.30
CA ILE A 194 -10.69 -12.94 -0.91
C ILE A 194 -12.22 -12.86 -0.87
N VAL A 195 -12.79 -11.83 -1.51
CA VAL A 195 -14.24 -11.60 -1.54
C VAL A 195 -14.97 -12.73 -2.25
N ALA A 196 -14.49 -13.13 -3.44
CA ALA A 196 -15.06 -14.23 -4.20
C ALA A 196 -14.99 -15.56 -3.41
N THR A 197 -13.86 -15.85 -2.77
CA THR A 197 -13.71 -17.06 -1.94
C THR A 197 -14.70 -17.05 -0.78
N GLY A 198 -14.83 -15.92 -0.07
CA GLY A 198 -15.77 -15.80 1.04
C GLY A 198 -17.23 -16.02 0.60
N MET A 199 -17.61 -15.40 -0.52
CA MET A 199 -18.92 -15.57 -1.15
C MET A 199 -19.18 -17.02 -1.59
N LEU A 200 -18.21 -17.67 -2.24
CA LEU A 200 -18.37 -19.05 -2.70
C LEU A 200 -18.50 -20.03 -1.53
N ILE A 201 -17.71 -19.86 -0.47
CA ILE A 201 -17.86 -20.68 0.75
C ILE A 201 -19.27 -20.51 1.32
N SER A 202 -19.75 -19.27 1.41
CA SER A 202 -21.07 -18.94 1.94
C SER A 202 -22.22 -19.54 1.11
N LEU A 203 -22.16 -19.42 -0.21
CA LEU A 203 -23.22 -19.91 -1.11
C LEU A 203 -23.25 -21.43 -1.22
N LEU A 204 -22.08 -22.08 -1.21
CA LEU A 204 -21.97 -23.53 -1.39
C LEU A 204 -21.96 -24.30 -0.07
N ALA A 205 -22.01 -23.63 1.08
CA ALA A 205 -22.15 -24.25 2.39
C ALA A 205 -23.49 -25.02 2.53
N ALA A 206 -24.53 -24.60 1.81
CA ALA A 206 -25.81 -25.30 1.77
C ALA A 206 -25.66 -26.72 1.21
N GLU A 207 -24.87 -26.89 0.14
CA GLU A 207 -24.68 -28.18 -0.53
C GLU A 207 -23.55 -29.01 0.08
N THR A 208 -22.42 -28.36 0.36
CA THR A 208 -21.17 -29.05 0.75
C THR A 208 -20.94 -29.07 2.26
N GLY A 209 -21.68 -28.26 3.02
CA GLY A 209 -21.45 -28.07 4.45
C GLY A 209 -20.05 -27.51 4.73
N LEU A 210 -19.41 -28.02 5.79
CA LEU A 210 -18.08 -27.57 6.19
C LEU A 210 -16.96 -27.93 5.18
N TRP A 211 -17.22 -28.80 4.19
CA TRP A 211 -16.26 -29.10 3.13
C TRP A 211 -16.00 -27.91 2.20
N ALA A 212 -16.89 -26.91 2.17
CA ALA A 212 -16.64 -25.64 1.50
C ALA A 212 -15.33 -24.99 1.95
N LEU A 213 -14.98 -25.09 3.24
CA LEU A 213 -13.78 -24.49 3.81
C LEU A 213 -12.49 -24.99 3.13
N PRO A 214 -12.11 -26.28 3.21
CA PRO A 214 -10.90 -26.76 2.55
C PRO A 214 -10.96 -26.61 1.02
N LEU A 215 -12.14 -26.83 0.41
CA LEU A 215 -12.29 -26.77 -1.05
C LEU A 215 -11.94 -25.39 -1.62
N PHE A 216 -12.40 -24.31 -0.98
CA PHE A 216 -12.16 -22.95 -1.47
C PHE A 216 -10.94 -22.27 -0.83
N CYS A 217 -10.50 -22.71 0.34
CA CYS A 217 -9.24 -22.22 0.92
C CYS A 217 -8.00 -22.72 0.16
N THR A 218 -8.03 -23.92 -0.44
CA THR A 218 -6.89 -24.47 -1.20
C THR A 218 -6.50 -23.64 -2.44
N PRO A 219 -7.40 -23.23 -3.35
CA PRO A 219 -7.01 -22.35 -4.46
C PRO A 219 -6.59 -20.96 -3.97
N LEU A 220 -7.20 -20.44 -2.91
CA LEU A 220 -6.80 -19.16 -2.32
C LEU A 220 -5.38 -19.24 -1.71
N LEU A 221 -5.02 -20.34 -1.06
CA LEU A 221 -3.66 -20.62 -0.58
C LEU A 221 -2.64 -20.60 -1.72
N LEU A 222 -2.97 -21.23 -2.87
CA LEU A 222 -2.11 -21.24 -4.05
C LEU A 222 -1.96 -19.84 -4.66
N ALA A 223 -3.06 -19.10 -4.81
CA ALA A 223 -3.05 -17.72 -5.27
C ALA A 223 -2.17 -16.87 -4.36
N GLN A 224 -2.33 -17.02 -3.04
CA GLN A 224 -1.52 -16.34 -2.05
C GLN A 224 -0.03 -16.69 -2.15
N ALA A 225 0.31 -17.96 -2.34
CA ALA A 225 1.69 -18.39 -2.53
C ALA A 225 2.31 -17.77 -3.79
N SER A 226 1.55 -17.67 -4.88
CA SER A 226 1.96 -16.99 -6.11
C SER A 226 2.22 -15.50 -5.86
N PHE A 227 1.31 -14.80 -5.20
CA PHE A 227 1.49 -13.38 -4.83
C PHE A 227 2.70 -13.16 -3.93
N ARG A 228 2.96 -14.05 -2.97
CA ARG A 228 4.15 -13.99 -2.12
C ARG A 228 5.44 -14.11 -2.92
N ARG A 229 5.50 -15.06 -3.86
CA ARG A 229 6.66 -15.23 -4.75
C ARG A 229 6.86 -13.98 -5.61
N ALA A 230 5.79 -13.43 -6.18
CA ALA A 230 5.86 -12.20 -6.95
C ALA A 230 6.35 -11.00 -6.11
N ALA A 231 5.91 -10.88 -4.86
CA ALA A 231 6.38 -9.85 -3.94
C ALA A 231 7.86 -10.01 -3.57
N ALA A 232 8.30 -11.25 -3.31
CA ALA A 232 9.71 -11.56 -3.04
C ALA A 232 10.62 -11.18 -4.21
N VAL A 233 10.21 -11.52 -5.44
CA VAL A 233 10.94 -11.12 -6.65
C VAL A 233 11.08 -9.59 -6.74
N ARG A 234 10.00 -8.84 -6.49
CA ARG A 234 10.04 -7.36 -6.49
C ARG A 234 10.99 -6.79 -5.43
N ALA A 235 11.03 -7.40 -4.24
CA ALA A 235 11.95 -6.98 -3.18
C ALA A 235 13.41 -7.19 -3.58
N THR A 236 13.73 -8.34 -4.19
CA THR A 236 15.07 -8.60 -4.74
C THR A 236 15.41 -7.60 -5.85
N THR A 237 14.45 -7.26 -6.73
CA THR A 237 14.67 -6.21 -7.75
C THR A 237 15.04 -4.87 -7.12
N GLY A 238 14.36 -4.46 -6.03
CA GLY A 238 14.70 -3.24 -5.29
C GLY A 238 16.14 -3.26 -4.76
N GLN A 239 16.56 -4.37 -4.15
CA GLN A 239 17.95 -4.54 -3.67
C GLN A 239 18.98 -4.49 -4.81
N THR A 240 18.66 -5.08 -5.96
CA THR A 240 19.50 -4.99 -7.16
C THR A 240 19.64 -3.55 -7.63
N ILE A 241 18.55 -2.78 -7.65
CA ILE A 241 18.56 -1.35 -8.02
C ILE A 241 19.43 -0.55 -7.04
N GLU A 242 19.27 -0.75 -5.73
CA GLU A 242 20.11 -0.09 -4.73
C GLU A 242 21.60 -0.44 -4.91
N THR A 243 21.89 -1.69 -5.26
CA THR A 243 23.27 -2.14 -5.55
C THR A 243 23.82 -1.48 -6.83
N LEU A 244 23.01 -1.36 -7.88
CA LEU A 244 23.38 -0.67 -9.12
C LEU A 244 23.61 0.83 -8.89
N ALA A 245 22.76 1.47 -8.08
CA ALA A 245 22.95 2.86 -7.67
C ALA A 245 24.29 3.03 -6.94
N ARG A 246 24.58 2.14 -5.99
CA ARG A 246 25.86 2.14 -5.25
C ARG A 246 27.08 1.90 -6.13
N ALA A 247 26.94 1.22 -7.27
CA ALA A 247 28.04 1.04 -8.21
C ALA A 247 28.56 2.39 -8.76
N THR A 248 27.68 3.39 -8.95
CA THR A 248 28.09 4.74 -9.37
C THR A 248 28.95 5.43 -8.31
N GLU A 249 28.65 5.19 -7.03
CA GLU A 249 29.41 5.74 -5.90
C GLU A 249 30.79 5.07 -5.79
N VAL A 250 30.84 3.74 -5.90
CA VAL A 250 32.09 2.96 -5.82
C VAL A 250 33.03 3.30 -6.96
N ALA A 251 32.48 3.53 -8.16
CA ALA A 251 33.26 3.94 -9.33
C ALA A 251 33.65 5.43 -9.31
N GLY A 252 33.25 6.19 -8.28
CA GLY A 252 33.65 7.60 -8.11
C GLY A 252 32.88 8.59 -8.97
N TYR A 253 31.77 8.18 -9.61
CA TYR A 253 30.93 9.07 -10.42
C TYR A 253 29.99 9.92 -9.56
N THR A 254 29.55 9.40 -8.41
CA THR A 254 28.64 10.12 -7.50
C THR A 254 29.16 10.09 -6.06
N PRO A 255 28.83 11.11 -5.23
CA PRO A 255 29.19 11.11 -3.82
C PRO A 255 28.48 9.97 -3.05
N PRO A 256 29.09 9.44 -1.98
CA PRO A 256 28.46 8.40 -1.16
C PRO A 256 27.06 8.77 -0.66
N GLY A 257 26.11 7.86 -0.83
CA GLY A 257 24.71 8.02 -0.44
C GLY A 257 23.92 9.05 -1.23
N HIS A 258 24.47 9.64 -2.31
CA HIS A 258 23.80 10.66 -3.12
C HIS A 258 22.48 10.14 -3.70
N ALA A 259 22.52 9.00 -4.40
CA ALA A 259 21.34 8.39 -5.01
C ALA A 259 20.22 8.14 -4.00
N ARG A 260 20.58 7.69 -2.78
CA ARG A 260 19.61 7.46 -1.69
C ARG A 260 18.99 8.77 -1.19
N ARG A 261 19.79 9.83 -0.95
CA ARG A 261 19.28 11.14 -0.51
C ARG A 261 18.35 11.77 -1.56
N VAL A 262 18.68 11.64 -2.84
CA VAL A 262 17.83 12.09 -3.95
C VAL A 262 16.52 11.29 -4.00
N ALA A 263 16.59 9.97 -3.83
CA ALA A 263 15.40 9.12 -3.78
C ALA A 263 14.48 9.44 -2.59
N ASP A 264 15.04 9.60 -1.39
CA ASP A 264 14.27 9.93 -0.19
C ASP A 264 13.57 11.30 -0.32
N THR A 265 14.31 12.31 -0.82
CA THR A 265 13.76 13.65 -1.11
C THR A 265 12.68 13.58 -2.19
N SER A 266 12.91 12.83 -3.27
CA SER A 266 11.94 12.64 -4.36
C SER A 266 10.65 12.00 -3.84
N CYS A 267 10.76 10.94 -3.02
CA CYS A 267 9.61 10.28 -2.43
C CYS A 267 8.85 11.18 -1.45
N ALA A 268 9.54 12.06 -0.70
CA ALA A 268 8.88 13.04 0.16
C ALA A 268 8.09 14.09 -0.66
N LEU A 269 8.68 14.57 -1.75
CA LEU A 269 8.02 15.49 -2.70
C LEU A 269 6.84 14.82 -3.40
N GLY A 270 7.01 13.60 -3.90
CA GLY A 270 5.95 12.81 -4.53
C GLY A 270 4.74 12.65 -3.60
N ARG A 271 4.98 12.31 -2.33
CA ARG A 271 3.92 12.22 -1.30
C ARG A 271 3.18 13.55 -1.12
N ALA A 272 3.92 14.66 -1.03
CA ALA A 272 3.33 16.00 -0.91
C ALA A 272 2.51 16.40 -2.14
N LEU A 273 2.94 15.97 -3.33
CA LEU A 273 2.29 16.25 -4.61
C LEU A 273 1.17 15.25 -4.96
N GLY A 274 0.93 14.25 -4.12
CA GLY A 274 -0.22 13.34 -4.23
C GLY A 274 0.05 12.02 -4.94
N PHE A 275 1.30 11.59 -5.08
CA PHE A 275 1.63 10.27 -5.62
C PHE A 275 1.07 9.16 -4.70
N GLY A 276 0.50 8.14 -5.33
CA GLY A 276 0.16 6.88 -4.66
C GLY A 276 1.38 5.98 -4.48
N THR A 277 1.21 4.87 -3.77
CA THR A 277 2.28 3.93 -3.41
C THR A 277 3.01 3.38 -4.64
N ARG A 278 2.28 3.06 -5.71
CA ARG A 278 2.87 2.58 -6.96
C ARG A 278 3.73 3.64 -7.63
N ASP A 279 3.23 4.87 -7.72
CA ASP A 279 3.95 5.97 -8.36
C ASP A 279 5.20 6.36 -7.56
N LEU A 280 5.12 6.27 -6.23
CA LEU A 280 6.28 6.44 -5.34
C LEU A 280 7.33 5.37 -5.57
N ALA A 281 6.96 4.10 -5.73
CA ALA A 281 7.93 3.03 -6.01
C ALA A 281 8.63 3.23 -7.36
N LEU A 282 7.90 3.67 -8.39
CA LEU A 282 8.48 4.00 -9.70
C LEU A 282 9.41 5.22 -9.60
N LEU A 283 8.99 6.25 -8.86
CA LEU A 283 9.79 7.44 -8.59
C LEU A 283 11.08 7.11 -7.83
N GLU A 284 11.01 6.24 -6.82
CA GLU A 284 12.18 5.78 -6.05
C GLU A 284 13.18 5.09 -6.96
N TYR A 285 12.73 4.14 -7.79
CA TYR A 285 13.60 3.45 -8.75
C TYR A 285 14.22 4.40 -9.77
N ALA A 286 13.44 5.35 -10.29
CA ALA A 286 13.95 6.35 -11.23
C ALA A 286 14.98 7.28 -10.56
N ALA A 287 14.75 7.68 -9.31
CA ALA A 287 15.67 8.52 -8.55
C ALA A 287 16.97 7.80 -8.18
N LEU A 288 16.91 6.53 -7.75
CA LEU A 288 18.09 5.73 -7.43
C LEU A 288 18.99 5.52 -8.65
N MET A 289 18.41 5.37 -9.83
CA MET A 289 19.15 5.11 -11.07
C MET A 289 19.39 6.35 -11.93
N HIS A 290 19.05 7.55 -11.45
CA HIS A 290 19.05 8.75 -12.29
C HIS A 290 20.43 9.07 -12.89
N ASP A 291 21.50 8.74 -12.16
CA ASP A 291 22.89 8.94 -12.54
C ASP A 291 23.59 7.70 -13.11
N ILE A 292 22.88 6.58 -13.30
CA ILE A 292 23.53 5.34 -13.78
C ILE A 292 24.17 5.49 -15.17
N GLY A 293 23.68 6.46 -15.96
CA GLY A 293 24.26 6.81 -17.26
C GLY A 293 25.67 7.38 -17.17
N GLN A 294 26.11 7.88 -16.01
CA GLN A 294 27.47 8.37 -15.81
C GLN A 294 28.52 7.25 -16.00
N LEU A 295 28.18 5.98 -15.72
CA LEU A 295 29.06 4.82 -15.96
C LEU A 295 29.44 4.63 -17.43
N SER A 296 28.72 5.28 -18.35
CA SER A 296 28.99 5.27 -19.79
C SER A 296 29.84 6.46 -20.25
N LEU A 297 30.30 7.31 -19.32
CA LEU A 297 31.22 8.42 -19.58
C LEU A 297 32.67 7.96 -19.40
N LEU A 298 33.54 8.46 -20.29
CA LEU A 298 34.99 8.20 -20.24
C LEU A 298 35.65 8.83 -19.00
N GLU A 299 35.20 10.04 -18.64
CA GLU A 299 35.67 10.77 -17.46
C GLU A 299 34.48 11.04 -16.53
N PRO A 300 34.63 10.82 -15.22
CA PRO A 300 33.61 11.17 -14.25
C PRO A 300 33.29 12.67 -14.24
N VAL A 301 32.03 13.01 -14.01
CA VAL A 301 31.61 14.40 -13.83
C VAL A 301 32.25 14.92 -12.54
N PRO A 302 32.88 16.12 -12.53
CA PRO A 302 33.46 16.68 -11.33
C PRO A 302 32.46 16.75 -10.17
N CYS A 303 32.81 16.14 -9.04
CA CYS A 303 31.96 16.01 -7.84
C CYS A 303 30.61 15.30 -8.08
N GLY A 304 30.39 14.65 -9.23
CA GLY A 304 29.11 14.07 -9.63
C GLY A 304 27.99 15.09 -9.85
N ALA A 305 28.30 16.38 -10.00
CA ALA A 305 27.31 17.46 -10.07
C ALA A 305 26.66 17.56 -11.46
N THR A 306 25.69 16.69 -11.73
CA THR A 306 25.03 16.60 -13.05
C THR A 306 24.01 17.69 -13.31
N ALA A 307 23.37 18.26 -12.28
CA ALA A 307 22.34 19.29 -12.46
C ALA A 307 22.89 20.59 -13.09
N ARG A 308 24.20 20.83 -12.94
CA ARG A 308 24.89 22.02 -13.44
C ARG A 308 25.62 21.83 -14.77
N LEU A 309 25.58 20.63 -15.34
CA LEU A 309 26.20 20.36 -16.64
C LEU A 309 25.47 21.09 -17.78
N PRO A 310 26.14 21.31 -18.93
CA PRO A 310 25.46 21.72 -20.15
C PRO A 310 24.30 20.78 -20.49
N GLN A 311 23.18 21.33 -20.97
CA GLN A 311 21.95 20.56 -21.21
C GLN A 311 22.16 19.33 -22.12
N HIS A 312 23.00 19.44 -23.14
CA HIS A 312 23.29 18.34 -24.06
C HIS A 312 24.00 17.16 -23.37
N GLU A 313 24.84 17.43 -22.36
CA GLU A 313 25.48 16.41 -21.54
C GLU A 313 24.49 15.76 -20.57
N GLN A 314 23.64 16.56 -19.93
CA GLN A 314 22.55 16.04 -19.09
C GLN A 314 21.65 15.08 -19.89
N GLN A 315 21.27 15.47 -21.11
CA GLN A 315 20.48 14.62 -22.01
C GLN A 315 21.23 13.36 -22.41
N ARG A 316 22.55 13.44 -22.62
CA ARG A 316 23.38 12.25 -22.92
C ARG A 316 23.38 11.28 -21.74
N ILE A 317 23.60 11.76 -20.52
CA ILE A 317 23.57 10.94 -19.29
C ILE A 317 22.19 10.30 -19.10
N ALA A 318 21.12 11.09 -19.24
CA ALA A 318 19.74 10.60 -19.13
C ALA A 318 19.42 9.50 -20.17
N ARG A 319 19.85 9.67 -21.42
CA ARG A 319 19.67 8.66 -22.49
C ARG A 319 20.45 7.38 -22.22
N LEU A 320 21.71 7.49 -21.81
CA LEU A 320 22.56 6.34 -21.47
C LEU A 320 21.99 5.59 -20.26
N GLY A 321 21.59 6.32 -19.22
CA GLY A 321 20.94 5.76 -18.04
C GLY A 321 19.65 5.03 -18.39
N SER A 322 18.80 5.61 -19.24
CA SER A 322 17.60 4.94 -19.73
C SER A 322 17.89 3.64 -20.47
N GLU A 323 18.98 3.55 -21.22
CA GLU A 323 19.34 2.33 -21.95
C GLU A 323 19.74 1.20 -20.99
N VAL A 324 20.56 1.52 -19.98
CA VAL A 324 20.91 0.57 -18.92
C VAL A 324 19.65 0.10 -18.18
N ILE A 325 18.77 1.04 -17.79
CA ILE A 325 17.55 0.72 -17.03
C ILE A 325 16.63 -0.23 -17.81
N ARG A 326 16.53 -0.09 -19.14
CA ARG A 326 15.72 -0.99 -19.99
C ARG A 326 16.13 -2.46 -19.87
N GLN A 327 17.36 -2.74 -19.45
CA GLN A 327 17.91 -4.09 -19.33
C GLN A 327 17.77 -4.68 -17.91
N THR A 328 17.31 -3.91 -16.92
CA THR A 328 17.26 -4.32 -15.49
C THR A 328 15.98 -5.06 -15.07
N GLY A 329 14.99 -5.17 -15.96
CA GLY A 329 13.70 -5.82 -15.68
C GLY A 329 12.70 -4.96 -14.89
N VAL A 330 13.03 -3.72 -14.55
CA VAL A 330 12.09 -2.77 -13.94
C VAL A 330 10.99 -2.34 -14.93
N PRO A 331 9.84 -1.82 -14.46
CA PRO A 331 8.81 -1.31 -15.35
C PRO A 331 9.37 -0.27 -16.33
N ARG A 332 9.02 -0.39 -17.62
CA ARG A 332 9.51 0.51 -18.70
C ARG A 332 9.31 2.00 -18.41
N GLN A 333 8.30 2.33 -17.60
CA GLN A 333 8.03 3.68 -17.15
C GLN A 333 9.22 4.32 -16.41
N VAL A 334 10.01 3.54 -15.67
CA VAL A 334 11.22 4.04 -14.98
C VAL A 334 12.25 4.54 -15.98
N ALA A 335 12.54 3.75 -17.02
CA ALA A 335 13.44 4.17 -18.09
C ALA A 335 12.92 5.41 -18.83
N GLN A 336 11.61 5.47 -19.11
CA GLN A 336 10.98 6.64 -19.74
C GLN A 336 11.07 7.91 -18.88
N GLN A 337 10.95 7.78 -17.56
CA GLN A 337 11.11 8.90 -16.63
C GLN A 337 12.56 9.39 -16.62
N VAL A 338 13.53 8.47 -16.53
CA VAL A 338 14.96 8.81 -16.52
C VAL A 338 15.41 9.44 -17.84
N ALA A 339 14.95 8.93 -18.98
CA ALA A 339 15.29 9.46 -20.31
C ALA A 339 14.95 10.95 -20.48
N ARG A 340 13.95 11.43 -19.73
CA ARG A 340 13.38 12.77 -19.85
C ARG A 340 13.80 13.71 -18.72
N LEU A 341 14.75 13.31 -17.87
CA LEU A 341 15.21 14.15 -16.74
C LEU A 341 15.74 15.50 -17.21
N ALA A 342 16.43 15.53 -18.36
CA ALA A 342 17.06 16.71 -18.93
C ALA A 342 16.15 17.51 -19.89
N ASP A 343 14.89 17.10 -20.07
CA ASP A 343 13.93 17.82 -20.91
C ASP A 343 13.53 19.15 -20.22
N PRO A 344 13.37 20.26 -20.97
CA PRO A 344 12.90 21.54 -20.42
C PRO A 344 11.59 21.39 -19.62
N CYS A 345 11.50 22.02 -18.43
CA CYS A 345 10.26 22.00 -17.64
C CYS A 345 9.17 22.88 -18.27
N ARG A 346 9.58 23.93 -18.98
CA ARG A 346 8.69 24.89 -19.62
C ARG A 346 8.86 24.86 -21.12
N ARG A 347 7.81 25.30 -21.80
CA ARG A 347 7.77 25.53 -23.23
C ARG A 347 8.29 26.95 -23.51
N PRO A 348 8.64 27.26 -24.78
CA PRO A 348 9.06 28.60 -25.18
C PRO A 348 8.05 29.72 -24.85
N ASP A 349 6.76 29.36 -24.67
CA ASP A 349 5.69 30.26 -24.26
C ASP A 349 5.62 30.52 -22.73
N GLY A 350 6.54 29.93 -21.96
CA GLY A 350 6.61 30.04 -20.51
C GLY A 350 5.66 29.13 -19.73
N SER A 351 4.80 28.35 -20.40
CA SER A 351 3.93 27.37 -19.77
C SER A 351 4.69 26.09 -19.38
N ASN A 352 4.24 25.38 -18.34
CA ASN A 352 4.80 24.06 -18.01
C ASN A 352 4.50 23.07 -19.13
N ASP A 353 5.46 22.23 -19.53
CA ASP A 353 5.19 21.19 -20.51
C ASP A 353 4.33 20.07 -19.87
N PRO A 354 3.06 19.90 -20.27
CA PRO A 354 2.20 18.85 -19.73
C PRO A 354 2.68 17.45 -20.12
N THR A 355 3.55 17.32 -21.13
CA THR A 355 4.05 16.00 -21.53
C THR A 355 5.15 15.49 -20.61
N LEU A 356 5.87 16.37 -19.90
CA LEU A 356 6.98 15.99 -19.04
C LEU A 356 6.46 15.27 -17.78
N PRO A 357 6.89 14.02 -17.50
CA PRO A 357 6.42 13.30 -16.33
C PRO A 357 6.73 14.07 -15.05
N LEU A 358 5.73 14.21 -14.16
CA LEU A 358 5.93 14.86 -12.87
C LEU A 358 7.08 14.21 -12.06
N ALA A 359 7.27 12.90 -12.21
CA ALA A 359 8.41 12.19 -11.62
C ALA A 359 9.78 12.77 -12.05
N ALA A 360 9.96 13.10 -13.34
CA ALA A 360 11.21 13.67 -13.84
C ALA A 360 11.44 15.08 -13.26
N ARG A 361 10.37 15.88 -13.14
CA ARG A 361 10.40 17.22 -12.54
C ARG A 361 10.77 17.17 -11.06
N ILE A 362 10.26 16.17 -10.34
CA ILE A 362 10.58 15.91 -8.93
C ILE A 362 12.05 15.53 -8.77
N ILE A 363 12.53 14.53 -9.52
CA ILE A 363 13.91 14.03 -9.42
C ILE A 363 14.90 15.16 -9.73
N ARG A 364 14.62 15.97 -10.75
CA ARG A 364 15.51 17.08 -11.12
C ARG A 364 15.66 18.12 -10.01
N VAL A 365 14.56 18.48 -9.33
CA VAL A 365 14.61 19.38 -8.16
C VAL A 365 15.33 18.73 -6.99
N ALA A 366 15.07 17.45 -6.72
CA ALA A 366 15.70 16.72 -5.63
C ALA A 366 17.22 16.56 -5.83
N ASN A 367 17.67 16.29 -7.06
CA ASN A 367 19.09 16.19 -7.41
C ASN A 367 19.80 17.53 -7.21
N ALA A 368 19.28 18.59 -7.84
CA ALA A 368 19.84 19.94 -7.70
C ALA A 368 19.89 20.40 -6.24
N HIS A 369 18.88 20.07 -5.43
CA HIS A 369 18.87 20.35 -4.01
C HIS A 369 19.99 19.62 -3.25
N ASP A 370 20.21 18.31 -3.49
CA ASP A 370 21.30 17.58 -2.82
C ASP A 370 22.69 18.11 -3.22
N GLU A 371 22.87 18.47 -4.50
CA GLU A 371 24.09 19.11 -4.99
C GLU A 371 24.36 20.46 -4.30
N LEU A 372 23.34 21.33 -4.22
CA LEU A 372 23.45 22.64 -3.57
C LEU A 372 23.74 22.51 -2.07
N LEU A 373 23.10 21.57 -1.39
CA LEU A 373 23.40 21.29 0.02
C LEU A 373 24.82 20.76 0.21
N THR A 374 25.32 19.94 -0.72
CA THR A 374 26.70 19.46 -0.68
C THR A 374 27.70 20.59 -0.86
N LEU A 375 27.44 21.50 -1.80
CA LEU A 375 28.26 22.70 -2.00
C LEU A 375 28.25 23.62 -0.77
N ALA A 376 27.08 23.85 -0.17
CA ALA A 376 26.98 24.65 1.04
C ALA A 376 27.78 24.05 2.20
N ARG A 377 27.70 22.72 2.40
CA ARG A 377 28.52 22.00 3.39
C ARG A 377 30.02 22.15 3.12
N ASN A 378 30.45 22.03 1.87
CA ASN A 378 31.86 22.17 1.49
C ASN A 378 32.41 23.60 1.73
N ARG A 379 31.52 24.62 1.75
CA ARG A 379 31.86 26.00 2.13
C ARG A 379 31.83 26.25 3.64
N GLY A 380 31.44 25.25 4.45
CA GLY A 380 31.33 25.38 5.91
C GLY A 380 30.09 26.15 6.38
N LEU A 381 29.05 26.26 5.55
CA LEU A 381 27.80 26.93 5.96
C LEU A 381 27.05 26.10 7.01
N PRO A 382 26.43 26.74 8.02
CA PRO A 382 25.49 26.08 8.91
C PRO A 382 24.33 25.44 8.12
N GLU A 383 23.81 24.30 8.59
CA GLU A 383 22.77 23.54 7.89
C GLU A 383 21.55 24.39 7.50
N ALA A 384 21.05 25.19 8.43
CA ALA A 384 19.91 26.07 8.18
C ALA A 384 20.20 27.15 7.11
N ALA A 385 21.42 27.68 7.08
CA ALA A 385 21.84 28.65 6.08
C ALA A 385 21.98 27.99 4.70
N GLY A 386 22.55 26.78 4.64
CA GLY A 386 22.66 26.00 3.40
C GLY A 386 21.30 25.59 2.83
N GLN A 387 20.34 25.21 3.68
CA GLN A 387 18.96 24.93 3.25
C GLN A 387 18.29 26.16 2.65
N LEU A 388 18.45 27.33 3.27
CA LEU A 388 17.90 28.58 2.78
C LEU A 388 18.55 28.98 1.44
N GLU A 389 19.88 28.94 1.35
CA GLU A 389 20.62 29.24 0.12
C GLU A 389 20.21 28.32 -1.03
N ALA A 390 20.11 27.01 -0.78
CA ALA A 390 19.69 26.04 -1.79
C ALA A 390 18.27 26.34 -2.31
N LEU A 391 17.33 26.65 -1.42
CA LEU A 391 15.96 27.02 -1.80
C LEU A 391 15.90 28.35 -2.57
N GLU A 392 16.70 29.34 -2.16
CA GLU A 392 16.78 30.63 -2.86
C GLU A 392 17.33 30.46 -4.26
N LEU A 393 18.42 29.70 -4.44
CA LEU A 393 18.99 29.43 -5.76
C LEU A 393 18.00 28.70 -6.68
N LEU A 394 17.31 27.67 -6.17
CA LEU A 394 16.28 26.94 -6.94
C LEU A 394 15.09 27.84 -7.34
N ARG A 395 14.77 28.87 -6.55
CA ARG A 395 13.74 29.88 -6.88
C ARG A 395 14.26 30.94 -7.86
N LEU A 396 15.54 31.29 -7.74
CA LEU A 396 16.20 32.33 -8.54
C LEU A 396 16.55 31.87 -9.96
N GLU A 397 16.70 30.56 -10.19
CA GLU A 397 16.72 30.00 -11.55
C GLU A 397 15.39 30.28 -12.26
N ARG A 398 15.29 31.50 -12.82
CA ARG A 398 14.18 31.98 -13.65
C ARG A 398 14.35 31.42 -15.06
N GLY A 399 13.48 30.48 -15.45
CA GLY A 399 13.45 29.90 -16.81
C GLY A 399 12.92 28.46 -16.85
N ASP A 400 13.33 27.71 -17.89
CA ASP A 400 13.02 26.30 -18.19
C ASP A 400 13.55 25.27 -17.15
N GLY A 401 14.27 25.74 -16.12
CA GLY A 401 15.06 24.91 -15.19
C GLY A 401 14.23 23.98 -14.30
N TYR A 402 13.38 24.51 -13.42
CA TYR A 402 12.64 23.71 -12.44
C TYR A 402 11.14 24.04 -12.40
N ASP A 403 10.34 23.04 -12.05
CA ASP A 403 8.92 23.23 -11.75
C ASP A 403 8.75 23.94 -10.41
N GLN A 404 8.20 25.16 -10.44
CA GLN A 404 7.95 25.95 -9.24
C GLN A 404 6.98 25.27 -8.27
N ARG A 405 6.03 24.46 -8.77
CA ARG A 405 5.15 23.68 -7.89
C ARG A 405 5.91 22.66 -7.05
N VAL A 406 6.97 22.08 -7.61
CA VAL A 406 7.85 21.12 -6.91
C VAL A 406 8.77 21.85 -5.94
N VAL A 407 9.34 23.00 -6.34
CA VAL A 407 10.18 23.83 -5.47
C VAL A 407 9.39 24.35 -4.26
N GLU A 408 8.15 24.77 -4.44
CA GLU A 408 7.28 25.16 -3.33
C GLU A 408 6.93 23.98 -2.42
N ALA A 409 6.71 22.78 -2.97
CA ALA A 409 6.51 21.58 -2.18
C ALA A 409 7.76 21.26 -1.33
N LEU A 410 8.96 21.42 -1.89
CA LEU A 410 10.24 21.26 -1.18
C LEU A 410 10.36 22.23 -0.01
N ALA A 411 10.06 23.52 -0.23
CA ALA A 411 10.06 24.53 0.83
C ALA A 411 9.05 24.21 1.95
N GLY A 412 7.96 23.51 1.63
CA GLY A 412 6.98 23.02 2.61
C GLY A 412 7.49 21.86 3.48
N LEU A 413 8.42 21.04 2.98
CA LEU A 413 9.00 19.92 3.74
C LEU A 413 9.92 20.41 4.86
N GLY A 414 10.82 21.35 4.58
CA GLY A 414 11.76 21.89 5.59
C GLY A 414 11.06 22.56 6.79
N ARG A 415 9.90 23.19 6.59
CA ARG A 415 9.10 23.78 7.68
C ARG A 415 8.46 22.75 8.61
N ARG A 416 8.23 21.52 8.15
CA ARG A 416 7.62 20.45 8.96
C ARG A 416 8.65 19.78 9.86
N GLU A 417 9.89 19.63 9.38
CA GLU A 417 10.99 19.06 10.17
C GLU A 417 11.45 20.02 11.28
N GLY A 418 11.46 21.33 11.01
CA GLY A 418 11.80 22.36 12.01
C GLY A 418 10.75 22.57 13.13
N ARG A 419 9.54 22.00 13.00
CA ARG A 419 8.46 22.12 14.00
C ARG A 419 8.34 20.90 14.91
N GLY A 420 9.14 19.86 14.64
CA GLY A 420 9.20 18.62 15.41
C GLY A 420 10.52 18.42 16.16
N ARG A 421 11.39 19.43 16.20
CA ARG A 421 12.58 19.49 17.06
C ARG A 421 12.33 20.40 18.25
#